data_AF-A0A4Y9S2W3-F1
#
_entry.id   AF-A0A4Y9S2W3-F1
#
_cell.length_a   1.000
_cell.length_b   1.000
_cell.length_c   1.000
_cell.angle_alpha   90.00
_cell.angle_beta   90.00
_cell.angle_gamma   90.00
#
_symmetry.space_group_name_H-M   'P 1'
#
loop_
_entity.id
_entity.type
_entity.pdbx_description
1 polymer ?
#
loop_
_entity_poly.entity_id
_entity_poly.type
_entity_poly.pdbx_seq_one_letter_code
_entity_poly.pdbx_strand_id
1 'polypeptide(L)'
;MSADWLVTPKVGIGRLEFGLSPDDVAALADVYGSPGPLMKPVGAADLDAMLRDLPAMADCVSEEDIAALRQAMGEQEDVDRQNLEMNETPILLEYRRGRLDGVTVEARHIETQFANARIFSMAATDVLRICQRANGGPGRYRSNEAAFDNIAVSLYAFSHVSEEGEVQAATRNDPDFHARSLTLRREPYRPADALDQFVRASFE
;
A
#
# COMPACT_ATOMS: atom_id res chain seq x y z
N MET A 1 16.02 2.94 -21.08
CA MET A 1 15.09 2.49 -20.03
C MET A 1 15.28 3.43 -18.86
N SER A 2 14.20 3.97 -18.26
CA SER A 2 14.35 4.93 -17.16
C SER A 2 14.55 4.18 -15.83
N ALA A 3 15.58 4.57 -15.08
CA ALA A 3 15.82 4.10 -13.72
C ALA A 3 14.77 4.66 -12.73
N ASP A 4 14.00 5.68 -13.12
CA ASP A 4 13.02 6.35 -12.26
C ASP A 4 11.88 5.44 -11.80
N TRP A 5 11.64 4.33 -12.51
CA TRP A 5 10.54 3.40 -12.21
C TRP A 5 11.04 2.04 -11.72
N LEU A 6 12.30 1.97 -11.30
CA LEU A 6 12.88 0.76 -10.73
C LEU A 6 12.59 0.67 -9.23
N VAL A 7 11.84 -0.34 -8.84
CA VAL A 7 11.58 -0.72 -7.45
C VAL A 7 12.86 -1.27 -6.83
N THR A 8 13.26 -0.66 -5.71
CA THR A 8 14.32 -1.16 -4.84
C THR A 8 13.72 -1.44 -3.46
N PRO A 9 13.58 -2.72 -3.04
CA PRO A 9 12.98 -3.10 -1.75
C PRO A 9 13.55 -2.34 -0.57
N LYS A 10 12.68 -1.88 0.33
CA LYS A 10 13.03 -1.10 1.54
C LYS A 10 13.79 0.22 1.27
N VAL A 11 13.90 0.64 0.02
CA VAL A 11 14.54 1.89 -0.39
C VAL A 11 13.52 2.80 -1.07
N GLY A 12 12.73 2.31 -2.03
CA GLY A 12 11.74 3.12 -2.74
C GLY A 12 11.64 2.78 -4.23
N ILE A 13 11.24 3.75 -5.05
CA ILE A 13 11.13 3.61 -6.51
C ILE A 13 11.90 4.73 -7.23
N GLY A 14 12.94 4.35 -7.97
CA GLY A 14 13.84 5.29 -8.63
C GLY A 14 14.39 6.35 -7.68
N ARG A 15 14.03 7.61 -7.90
CA ARG A 15 14.42 8.75 -7.06
C ARG A 15 13.48 9.03 -5.89
N LEU A 16 12.29 8.40 -5.84
CA LEU A 16 11.40 8.44 -4.68
C LEU A 16 11.91 7.46 -3.61
N GLU A 17 12.93 7.88 -2.88
CA GLU A 17 13.53 7.11 -1.80
C GLU A 17 12.87 7.40 -0.44
N PHE A 18 12.75 6.37 0.40
CA PHE A 18 12.25 6.52 1.76
C PHE A 18 13.17 7.43 2.58
N GLY A 19 12.56 8.28 3.40
CA GLY A 19 13.27 9.30 4.17
C GLY A 19 13.26 10.70 3.53
N LEU A 20 12.82 10.84 2.28
CA LEU A 20 12.63 12.16 1.67
C LEU A 20 11.54 12.97 2.40
N SER A 21 11.74 14.28 2.49
CA SER A 21 10.69 15.19 2.95
C SER A 21 9.66 15.48 1.83
N PRO A 22 8.47 16.02 2.15
CA PRO A 22 7.53 16.48 1.13
C PRO A 22 8.14 17.50 0.15
N ASP A 23 9.04 18.37 0.62
CA ASP A 23 9.72 19.36 -0.24
C ASP A 23 10.72 18.69 -1.19
N ASP A 24 11.44 17.67 -0.71
CA ASP A 24 12.36 16.90 -1.57
C ASP A 24 11.59 16.11 -2.63
N VAL A 25 10.43 15.55 -2.27
CA VAL A 25 9.53 14.88 -3.21
C VAL A 25 8.98 15.88 -4.24
N ALA A 26 8.60 17.09 -3.81
CA ALA A 26 8.12 18.14 -4.71
C ALA A 26 9.18 18.55 -5.75
N ALA A 27 10.47 18.50 -5.39
CA ALA A 27 11.57 18.74 -6.33
C ALA A 27 11.69 17.66 -7.43
N LEU A 28 10.97 16.54 -7.33
CA LEU A 28 10.94 15.46 -8.32
C LEU A 28 9.68 15.51 -9.21
N ALA A 29 8.91 16.61 -9.17
CA ALA A 29 7.64 16.73 -9.89
C ALA A 29 7.74 16.53 -11.40
N ASP A 30 8.87 16.90 -12.01
CA ASP A 30 9.14 16.70 -13.45
C ASP A 30 9.12 15.22 -13.88
N VAL A 31 9.22 14.30 -12.92
CA VAL A 31 9.40 12.86 -13.15
C VAL A 31 8.18 12.08 -12.72
N TYR A 32 7.64 12.40 -11.54
CA TYR A 32 6.58 11.65 -10.88
C TYR A 32 5.26 12.42 -10.78
N GLY A 33 5.20 13.62 -11.35
CA GLY A 33 4.02 14.47 -11.29
C GLY A 33 4.00 15.42 -10.10
N SER A 34 3.08 16.39 -10.17
CA SER A 34 2.98 17.44 -9.17
C SER A 34 2.37 16.91 -7.87
N PRO A 35 2.92 17.28 -6.70
CA PRO A 35 2.33 16.92 -5.42
C PRO A 35 0.99 17.64 -5.20
N GLY A 36 -0.03 16.87 -4.87
CA GLY A 36 -1.29 17.37 -4.31
C GLY A 36 -1.17 17.79 -2.85
N PRO A 37 -2.28 18.21 -2.22
CA PRO A 37 -2.28 18.58 -0.81
C PRO A 37 -1.94 17.38 0.08
N LEU A 38 -1.21 17.65 1.17
CA LEU A 38 -1.00 16.68 2.24
C LEU A 38 -2.33 16.45 2.98
N MET A 39 -2.75 15.20 2.99
CA MET A 39 -3.92 14.71 3.71
C MET A 39 -3.47 14.13 5.03
N LYS A 40 -3.84 14.78 6.13
CA LYS A 40 -3.60 14.24 7.48
C LYS A 40 -4.65 13.19 7.81
N PRO A 41 -4.28 12.10 8.50
CA PRO A 41 -5.26 11.18 9.03
C PRO A 41 -6.16 11.94 10.01
N VAL A 42 -7.46 11.63 10.00
CA VAL A 42 -8.37 12.12 11.04
C VAL A 42 -7.89 11.50 12.35
N GLY A 43 -7.42 12.32 13.29
CA GLY A 43 -6.91 11.82 14.56
C GLY A 43 -8.03 11.42 15.52
N ALA A 44 -7.69 10.74 16.61
CA ALA A 44 -8.65 10.45 17.68
C ALA A 44 -9.22 11.74 18.28
N ALA A 45 -8.43 12.81 18.32
CA ALA A 45 -8.88 14.14 18.74
C ALA A 45 -9.93 14.75 17.79
N ASP A 46 -9.82 14.51 16.49
CA ASP A 46 -10.80 14.98 15.49
C ASP A 46 -12.07 14.13 15.54
N LEU A 47 -11.96 12.82 15.79
CA LEU A 47 -13.11 11.96 16.09
C LEU A 47 -13.85 12.45 17.34
N ASP A 48 -13.11 12.78 18.40
CA ASP A 48 -13.68 13.28 19.65
C ASP A 48 -14.37 14.63 19.47
N ALA A 49 -13.83 15.50 18.60
CA ALA A 49 -14.49 16.73 18.21
C ALA A 49 -15.78 16.44 17.41
N MET A 50 -15.73 15.52 16.43
CA MET A 50 -16.92 15.13 15.65
C MET A 50 -18.02 14.50 16.49
N LEU A 51 -17.69 13.59 17.40
CA LEU A 51 -18.66 12.94 18.29
C LEU A 51 -19.29 13.94 19.26
N ARG A 52 -18.54 14.96 19.69
CA ARG A 52 -19.05 16.07 20.50
C ARG A 52 -20.01 16.96 19.72
N ASP A 53 -19.70 17.22 18.44
CA ASP A 53 -20.48 18.10 17.59
C ASP A 53 -21.72 17.40 16.98
N LEU A 54 -21.76 16.06 17.00
CA LEU A 54 -22.86 15.22 16.49
C LEU A 54 -23.34 14.21 17.54
N PRO A 55 -24.03 14.65 18.61
CA PRO A 55 -24.47 13.77 19.71
C PRO A 55 -25.42 12.66 19.25
N ALA A 56 -26.20 12.88 18.18
CA ALA A 56 -27.07 11.85 17.61
C ALA A 56 -26.29 10.66 16.99
N MET A 57 -25.04 10.86 16.54
CA MET A 57 -24.18 9.75 16.13
C MET A 57 -23.60 9.02 17.35
N ALA A 58 -23.23 9.77 18.40
CA ALA A 58 -22.74 9.18 19.65
C ALA A 58 -23.79 8.27 20.30
N ASP A 59 -25.07 8.61 20.22
CA ASP A 59 -26.18 7.78 20.75
C ASP A 59 -26.43 6.48 19.94
N CYS A 60 -25.89 6.39 18.72
CA CYS A 60 -26.07 5.25 17.81
C CYS A 60 -24.86 4.31 17.76
N VAL A 61 -23.77 4.64 18.45
CA VAL A 61 -22.52 3.87 18.46
C VAL A 61 -22.21 3.52 19.91
N SER A 62 -21.92 2.24 20.19
CA SER A 62 -21.62 1.82 21.57
C SER A 62 -20.29 2.41 22.05
N GLU A 63 -20.10 2.55 23.37
CA GLU A 63 -18.81 3.00 23.92
C GLU A 63 -17.66 2.03 23.57
N GLU A 64 -17.96 0.74 23.41
CA GLU A 64 -17.01 -0.28 22.96
C GLU A 64 -16.59 -0.06 21.51
N ASP A 65 -17.54 0.25 20.63
CA ASP A 65 -17.26 0.59 19.23
C ASP A 65 -16.46 1.90 19.11
N ILE A 66 -16.77 2.91 19.94
CA ILE A 66 -16.01 4.18 19.99
C ILE A 66 -14.57 3.91 20.47
N ALA A 67 -14.39 3.06 21.48
CA ALA A 67 -13.07 2.68 21.97
C ALA A 67 -12.27 1.91 20.91
N ALA A 68 -12.90 0.97 20.21
CA ALA A 68 -12.30 0.25 19.09
C ALA A 68 -11.94 1.21 17.93
N LEU A 69 -12.80 2.18 17.62
CA LEU A 69 -12.55 3.19 16.59
C LEU A 69 -11.37 4.09 16.98
N ARG A 70 -11.32 4.57 18.23
CA ARG A 70 -10.19 5.37 18.75
C ARG A 70 -8.88 4.60 18.70
N GLN A 71 -8.90 3.33 19.09
CA GLN A 71 -7.71 2.47 19.03
C GLN A 71 -7.25 2.30 17.57
N ALA A 72 -8.16 1.99 16.66
CA ALA A 72 -7.87 1.86 15.23
C ALA A 72 -7.35 3.17 14.61
N MET A 73 -7.88 4.33 15.05
CA MET A 73 -7.43 5.64 14.59
C MET A 73 -6.09 6.06 15.20
N GLY A 74 -5.84 5.74 16.47
CA GLY A 74 -4.56 6.00 17.14
C GLY A 74 -3.37 5.25 16.52
N GLU A 75 -3.61 4.06 15.95
CA GLU A 75 -2.60 3.33 15.17
C GLU A 75 -2.31 3.99 13.80
N GLN A 76 -3.23 4.82 13.30
CA GLN A 76 -3.09 5.58 12.05
C GLN A 76 -2.61 7.02 12.24
N GLU A 77 -2.52 7.53 13.49
CA GLU A 77 -2.26 8.95 13.81
C GLU A 77 -0.92 9.51 13.29
N ASP A 78 0.01 8.65 12.87
CA ASP A 78 1.38 9.06 12.51
C ASP A 78 1.69 9.00 11.00
N VAL A 79 0.68 8.77 10.13
CA VAL A 79 0.88 8.61 8.67
C VAL A 79 0.10 9.65 7.86
N ASP A 80 0.79 10.69 7.40
CA ASP A 80 0.26 11.64 6.42
C ASP A 80 0.25 11.00 5.01
N ARG A 81 -0.70 11.39 4.16
CA ARG A 81 -0.81 10.90 2.79
C ARG A 81 -0.73 12.03 1.77
N GLN A 82 -0.21 11.74 0.59
CA GLN A 82 -0.18 12.68 -0.52
C GLN A 82 -0.30 11.95 -1.84
N ASN A 83 -1.02 12.52 -2.81
CA ASN A 83 -1.00 12.02 -4.17
C ASN A 83 -0.01 12.83 -5.00
N LEU A 84 0.84 12.17 -5.78
CA LEU A 84 1.50 12.80 -6.93
C LEU A 84 0.64 12.57 -8.16
N GLU A 85 0.27 13.63 -8.86
CA GLU A 85 -0.54 13.53 -10.08
C GLU A 85 0.37 13.55 -11.31
N MET A 86 0.52 12.39 -11.95
CA MET A 86 1.22 12.25 -13.23
C MET A 86 0.25 11.70 -14.28
N ASN A 87 -0.05 12.50 -15.31
CA ASN A 87 -0.93 12.08 -16.41
C ASN A 87 -2.26 11.48 -15.90
N GLU A 88 -2.90 12.13 -14.92
CA GLU A 88 -4.16 11.70 -14.29
C GLU A 88 -4.10 10.35 -13.56
N THR A 89 -2.90 9.77 -13.38
CA THR A 89 -2.68 8.56 -12.59
C THR A 89 -1.98 8.95 -11.30
N PRO A 90 -2.64 8.78 -10.13
CA PRO A 90 -2.04 9.14 -8.87
C PRO A 90 -1.01 8.09 -8.42
N ILE A 91 0.11 8.58 -7.88
CA ILE A 91 1.01 7.81 -7.01
C ILE A 91 0.69 8.21 -5.58
N LEU A 92 0.28 7.25 -4.75
CA LEU A 92 -0.01 7.53 -3.35
C LEU A 92 1.27 7.41 -2.53
N LEU A 93 1.59 8.47 -1.79
CA LEU A 93 2.70 8.55 -0.86
C LEU A 93 2.19 8.51 0.57
N GLU A 94 2.91 7.81 1.43
CA GLU A 94 2.69 7.75 2.86
C GLU A 94 3.92 8.32 3.57
N TYR A 95 3.72 9.30 4.45
CA TYR A 95 4.78 9.92 5.22
C TYR A 95 4.61 9.61 6.70
N ARG A 96 5.65 9.10 7.33
CA ARG A 96 5.71 8.90 8.77
C ARG A 96 6.63 9.95 9.38
N ARG A 97 6.11 10.77 10.30
CA ARG A 97 6.88 11.86 10.93
C ARG A 97 7.53 12.80 9.91
N GLY A 98 6.79 13.16 8.85
CA GLY A 98 7.25 14.07 7.79
C GLY A 98 8.35 13.51 6.88
N ARG A 99 8.46 12.18 6.81
CA ARG A 99 9.46 11.46 5.99
C ARG A 99 8.76 10.37 5.19
N LEU A 100 9.05 10.28 3.89
CA LEU A 100 8.46 9.29 3.01
C LEU A 100 8.75 7.88 3.54
N ASP A 101 7.70 7.09 3.72
CA ASP A 101 7.76 5.78 4.37
C ASP A 101 7.04 4.70 3.54
N GLY A 102 6.11 5.11 2.67
CA GLY A 102 5.41 4.23 1.75
C GLY A 102 5.14 4.87 0.39
N VAL A 103 5.14 4.05 -0.66
CA VAL A 103 4.80 4.45 -2.03
C VAL A 103 3.89 3.39 -2.63
N THR A 104 2.71 3.77 -3.09
CA THR A 104 1.79 2.89 -3.82
C THR A 104 1.64 3.35 -5.26
N VAL A 105 1.87 2.41 -6.17
CA VAL A 105 1.82 2.61 -7.61
C VAL A 105 0.78 1.67 -8.22
N GLU A 106 -0.09 2.20 -9.07
CA GLU A 106 -1.13 1.44 -9.75
C GLU A 106 -0.70 0.93 -11.13
N ALA A 107 -1.44 -0.06 -11.66
CA ALA A 107 -1.12 -0.76 -12.90
C ALA A 107 -1.03 0.12 -14.15
N ARG A 108 -1.56 1.34 -14.09
CA ARG A 108 -1.45 2.34 -15.17
C ARG A 108 -0.01 2.85 -15.37
N HIS A 109 0.84 2.77 -14.35
CA HIS A 109 2.29 3.03 -14.47
C HIS A 109 3.05 1.80 -14.99
N ILE A 110 2.80 1.44 -16.25
CA ILE A 110 3.28 0.22 -16.91
C ILE A 110 4.82 0.08 -16.95
N GLU A 111 5.53 1.19 -16.78
CA GLU A 111 6.98 1.31 -16.72
C GLU A 111 7.58 0.83 -15.39
N THR A 112 6.75 0.61 -14.36
CA THR A 112 7.17 0.10 -13.05
C THR A 112 7.84 -1.25 -13.16
N GLN A 113 9.07 -1.33 -12.65
CA GLN A 113 9.94 -2.48 -12.77
C GLN A 113 10.36 -3.01 -11.42
N PHE A 114 10.39 -4.33 -11.28
CA PHE A 114 10.97 -5.02 -10.14
C PHE A 114 11.76 -6.23 -10.63
N ALA A 115 12.97 -6.43 -10.10
CA ALA A 115 13.89 -7.48 -10.57
C ALA A 115 14.08 -7.46 -12.11
N ASN A 116 14.21 -6.28 -12.69
CA ASN A 116 14.32 -6.02 -14.14
C ASN A 116 13.12 -6.46 -15.00
N ALA A 117 11.94 -6.63 -14.40
CA ALA A 117 10.73 -7.03 -15.09
C ALA A 117 9.59 -6.01 -14.88
N ARG A 118 8.82 -5.73 -15.93
CA ARG A 118 7.66 -4.80 -15.88
C ARG A 118 6.45 -5.49 -15.26
N ILE A 119 6.30 -5.35 -13.95
CA ILE A 119 5.36 -6.15 -13.15
C ILE A 119 3.91 -6.05 -13.62
N PHE A 120 3.44 -4.87 -14.05
CA PHE A 120 2.04 -4.70 -14.46
C PHE A 120 1.74 -5.25 -15.86
N SER A 121 2.77 -5.49 -16.67
CA SER A 121 2.65 -6.12 -17.99
C SER A 121 2.68 -7.65 -17.94
N MET A 122 3.02 -8.23 -16.80
CA MET A 122 3.19 -9.68 -16.63
C MET A 122 1.91 -10.35 -16.13
N ALA A 123 1.87 -11.68 -16.31
CA ALA A 123 0.88 -12.52 -15.63
C ALA A 123 1.07 -12.45 -14.11
N ALA A 124 -0.02 -12.45 -13.35
CA ALA A 124 0.08 -12.26 -11.90
C ALA A 124 0.90 -13.37 -11.22
N THR A 125 0.76 -14.62 -11.69
CA THR A 125 1.57 -15.77 -11.23
C THR A 125 3.07 -15.50 -11.31
N ASP A 126 3.55 -14.90 -12.39
CA ASP A 126 4.99 -14.66 -12.56
C ASP A 126 5.49 -13.53 -11.66
N VAL A 127 4.67 -12.51 -11.43
CA VAL A 127 4.98 -11.44 -10.47
C VAL A 127 5.05 -12.00 -9.04
N LEU A 128 4.08 -12.84 -8.65
CA LEU A 128 4.07 -13.51 -7.35
C LEU A 128 5.34 -14.36 -7.17
N ARG A 129 5.75 -15.14 -8.17
CA ARG A 129 7.00 -15.92 -8.17
C ARG A 129 8.25 -15.05 -8.01
N ILE A 130 8.32 -13.90 -8.69
CA ILE A 130 9.46 -12.98 -8.58
C ILE A 130 9.52 -12.41 -7.16
N CYS A 131 8.39 -11.97 -6.62
CA CYS A 131 8.30 -11.47 -5.26
C CYS A 131 8.65 -12.52 -4.22
N GLN A 132 8.20 -13.77 -4.35
CA GLN A 132 8.59 -14.86 -3.45
C GLN A 132 10.08 -15.18 -3.47
N ARG A 133 10.69 -15.19 -4.66
CA ARG A 133 12.13 -15.36 -4.81
C ARG A 133 12.91 -14.24 -4.13
N ALA A 134 12.52 -12.99 -4.35
CA ALA A 134 13.16 -11.84 -3.71
C ALA A 134 12.90 -11.83 -2.19
N ASN A 135 11.74 -12.29 -1.75
CA ASN A 135 11.37 -12.46 -0.35
C ASN A 135 12.14 -13.62 0.33
N GLY A 136 12.71 -14.55 -0.43
CA GLY A 136 13.39 -15.73 0.11
C GLY A 136 12.43 -16.76 0.73
N GLY A 137 11.15 -16.75 0.35
CA GLY A 137 10.13 -17.62 0.92
C GLY A 137 8.70 -17.25 0.51
N PRO A 138 7.69 -18.00 0.98
CA PRO A 138 6.30 -17.78 0.65
C PRO A 138 5.82 -16.39 1.09
N GLY A 139 4.82 -15.88 0.37
CA GLY A 139 4.09 -14.68 0.78
C GLY A 139 3.02 -14.98 1.82
N ARG A 140 2.43 -13.92 2.37
CA ARG A 140 1.20 -13.95 3.17
C ARG A 140 0.06 -13.40 2.32
N TYR A 141 -1.08 -14.07 2.31
CA TYR A 141 -2.21 -13.75 1.43
C TYR A 141 -3.50 -13.55 2.21
N ARG A 142 -4.29 -12.52 1.87
CA ARG A 142 -5.61 -12.27 2.46
C ARG A 142 -6.48 -11.52 1.48
N SER A 143 -7.71 -11.99 1.25
CA SER A 143 -8.63 -11.40 0.26
C SER A 143 -7.93 -11.26 -1.09
N ASN A 144 -7.57 -10.05 -1.52
CA ASN A 144 -6.81 -9.78 -2.73
C ASN A 144 -5.43 -9.15 -2.50
N GLU A 145 -4.94 -9.17 -1.26
CA GLU A 145 -3.62 -8.69 -0.86
C GLU A 145 -2.63 -9.86 -0.77
N ALA A 146 -1.41 -9.65 -1.27
CA ALA A 146 -0.24 -10.48 -1.04
C ALA A 146 0.89 -9.64 -0.44
N ALA A 147 1.41 -10.04 0.73
CA ALA A 147 2.49 -9.35 1.44
C ALA A 147 3.77 -10.18 1.50
N PHE A 148 4.90 -9.52 1.26
CA PHE A 148 6.24 -10.11 1.20
C PHE A 148 7.15 -9.41 2.21
N ASP A 149 7.20 -9.96 3.42
CA ASP A 149 7.77 -9.28 4.59
C ASP A 149 9.26 -8.98 4.47
N ASN A 150 10.07 -9.88 3.89
CA ASN A 150 11.52 -9.67 3.83
C ASN A 150 11.93 -8.55 2.87
N ILE A 151 11.05 -8.20 1.93
CA ILE A 151 11.25 -7.10 0.97
C ILE A 151 10.34 -5.89 1.24
N ALA A 152 9.46 -5.97 2.24
CA ALA A 152 8.49 -4.91 2.59
C ALA A 152 7.65 -4.44 1.37
N VAL A 153 7.19 -5.40 0.58
CA VAL A 153 6.32 -5.17 -0.59
C VAL A 153 4.96 -5.82 -0.34
N SER A 154 3.88 -5.08 -0.60
CA SER A 154 2.54 -5.64 -0.78
C SER A 154 2.10 -5.49 -2.22
N LEU A 155 1.32 -6.45 -2.69
CA LEU A 155 0.64 -6.45 -3.98
C LEU A 155 -0.87 -6.53 -3.73
N TYR A 156 -1.64 -5.81 -4.53
CA TYR A 156 -3.10 -5.85 -4.51
C TYR A 156 -3.65 -6.32 -5.85
N ALA A 157 -4.68 -7.16 -5.83
CA ALA A 157 -5.32 -7.77 -7.01
C ALA A 157 -4.38 -8.59 -7.92
N PHE A 158 -3.28 -9.12 -7.35
CA PHE A 158 -2.42 -10.12 -8.01
C PHE A 158 -2.80 -11.56 -7.64
N SER A 159 -3.60 -11.74 -6.60
CA SER A 159 -4.06 -13.02 -6.11
C SER A 159 -5.41 -12.87 -5.44
N HIS A 160 -6.15 -13.96 -5.30
CA HIS A 160 -7.36 -14.04 -4.48
C HIS A 160 -7.24 -15.21 -3.52
N VAL A 161 -7.80 -15.04 -2.32
CA VAL A 161 -7.98 -16.12 -1.35
C VAL A 161 -9.46 -16.52 -1.38
N SER A 162 -9.75 -17.79 -1.66
CA SER A 162 -11.11 -18.32 -1.63
C SER A 162 -11.65 -18.39 -0.19
N GLU A 163 -12.96 -18.61 -0.04
CA GLU A 163 -13.57 -18.86 1.27
C GLU A 163 -12.98 -20.09 1.98
N GLU A 164 -12.44 -21.04 1.21
CA GLU A 164 -11.77 -22.24 1.71
C GLU A 164 -10.28 -22.01 2.05
N GLY A 165 -9.78 -20.79 1.84
CA GLY A 165 -8.39 -20.40 2.12
C GLY A 165 -7.41 -20.75 1.00
N GLU A 166 -7.89 -21.16 -0.17
CA GLU A 166 -7.02 -21.44 -1.32
C GLU A 166 -6.54 -20.14 -1.97
N VAL A 167 -5.23 -20.04 -2.22
CA VAL A 167 -4.64 -18.87 -2.87
C VAL A 167 -4.49 -19.14 -4.36
N GLN A 168 -5.13 -18.30 -5.17
CA GLN A 168 -5.09 -18.38 -6.63
C GLN A 168 -4.51 -17.09 -7.20
N ALA A 169 -3.74 -17.18 -8.28
CA ALA A 169 -3.24 -16.00 -8.97
C ALA A 169 -4.36 -15.33 -9.77
N ALA A 170 -4.42 -14.00 -9.73
CA ALA A 170 -5.40 -13.23 -10.49
C ALA A 170 -5.16 -13.35 -12.01
N THR A 171 -6.25 -13.31 -12.75
CA THR A 171 -6.33 -13.43 -14.21
C THR A 171 -7.06 -12.22 -14.80
N ARG A 172 -6.96 -12.03 -16.11
CA ARG A 172 -7.65 -10.91 -16.80
C ARG A 172 -9.17 -10.96 -16.72
N ASN A 173 -9.75 -12.09 -16.32
CA ASN A 173 -11.19 -12.24 -16.18
C ASN A 173 -11.68 -11.81 -14.79
N ASP A 174 -10.77 -11.58 -13.84
CA ASP A 174 -11.12 -11.13 -12.51
C ASP A 174 -11.46 -9.63 -12.51
N PRO A 175 -12.54 -9.23 -11.83
CA PRO A 175 -13.11 -7.87 -11.93
C PRO A 175 -12.14 -6.77 -11.46
N ASP A 176 -11.23 -7.08 -10.54
CA ASP A 176 -10.24 -6.15 -9.99
C ASP A 176 -8.85 -6.28 -10.64
N PHE A 177 -8.67 -7.11 -11.66
CA PHE A 177 -7.36 -7.31 -12.31
C PHE A 177 -6.72 -6.01 -12.83
N HIS A 178 -7.55 -5.06 -13.25
CA HIS A 178 -7.10 -3.74 -13.71
C HIS A 178 -6.79 -2.75 -12.57
N ALA A 179 -7.26 -3.05 -11.36
CA ALA A 179 -6.97 -2.30 -10.14
C ALA A 179 -5.69 -2.78 -9.42
N ARG A 180 -4.86 -3.58 -10.11
CA ARG A 180 -3.58 -4.04 -9.57
C ARG A 180 -2.72 -2.87 -9.11
N SER A 181 -2.14 -3.03 -7.93
CA SER A 181 -1.19 -2.06 -7.39
C SER A 181 -0.07 -2.76 -6.63
N LEU A 182 1.03 -2.03 -6.48
CA LEU A 182 2.18 -2.40 -5.68
C LEU A 182 2.40 -1.32 -4.64
N THR A 183 2.55 -1.72 -3.39
CA THR A 183 2.92 -0.83 -2.29
C THR A 183 4.30 -1.22 -1.77
N LEU A 184 5.21 -0.27 -1.77
CA LEU A 184 6.51 -0.35 -1.12
C LEU A 184 6.44 0.31 0.23
N ARG A 185 7.14 -0.25 1.22
CA ARG A 185 7.30 0.35 2.53
C ARG A 185 8.73 0.24 3.02
N ARG A 186 9.11 1.14 3.92
CA ARG A 186 10.39 1.04 4.63
C ARG A 186 10.41 -0.18 5.55
N GLU A 187 9.30 -0.43 6.23
CA GLU A 187 9.11 -1.57 7.12
C GLU A 187 7.98 -2.51 6.62
N PRO A 188 8.05 -3.81 6.92
CA PRO A 188 7.04 -4.76 6.48
C PRO A 188 5.66 -4.43 7.05
N TYR A 189 4.61 -4.59 6.23
CA TYR A 189 3.24 -4.41 6.68
C TYR A 189 2.83 -5.55 7.62
N ARG A 190 2.72 -5.24 8.92
CA ARG A 190 2.31 -6.17 9.97
C ARG A 190 1.20 -5.56 10.82
N PRO A 191 -0.07 -5.64 10.39
CA PRO A 191 -1.19 -5.22 11.22
C PRO A 191 -1.26 -6.15 12.44
N ALA A 192 -1.12 -5.59 13.65
CA ALA A 192 -1.01 -6.36 14.90
C ALA A 192 -2.17 -7.35 15.10
N ASP A 193 -3.38 -6.93 14.73
CA ASP A 193 -4.62 -7.69 14.97
C ASP A 193 -5.13 -8.48 13.75
N ALA A 194 -4.38 -8.50 12.64
CA ALA A 194 -4.83 -9.16 11.41
C ALA A 194 -3.83 -10.19 10.86
N LEU A 195 -2.74 -10.49 11.57
CA LEU A 195 -1.78 -11.51 11.14
C LEU A 195 -2.42 -12.90 10.99
N ASP A 196 -3.38 -13.24 11.86
CA ASP A 196 -4.06 -14.53 11.88
C ASP A 196 -5.02 -14.73 10.68
N GLN A 197 -5.33 -13.66 9.95
CA GLN A 197 -6.19 -13.69 8.76
C GLN A 197 -5.41 -14.01 7.47
N PHE A 198 -4.08 -14.09 7.54
CA PHE A 198 -3.25 -14.36 6.37
C PHE A 198 -2.97 -15.85 6.21
N VAL A 199 -3.21 -16.37 5.01
CA VAL A 199 -2.78 -17.71 4.60
C VAL A 199 -1.39 -17.64 4.00
N ARG A 200 -0.54 -18.65 4.24
CA ARG A 200 0.75 -18.79 3.56
C ARG A 200 0.60 -19.68 2.34
N ALA A 201 1.06 -19.20 1.19
CA ALA A 201 1.08 -19.98 -0.05
C ALA A 201 2.37 -19.73 -0.83
N SER A 202 2.73 -20.70 -1.69
CA SER A 202 3.86 -20.63 -2.59
C SER A 202 3.37 -20.77 -4.03
N PHE A 203 3.95 -19.98 -4.93
CA PHE A 203 3.79 -20.11 -6.36
C PHE A 203 5.15 -20.62 -6.87
N GLU A 204 5.27 -21.94 -7.09
CA GLU A 204 6.45 -22.53 -7.74
C GLU A 204 6.55 -22.11 -9.19
#